data_AF-A0A1G8BU80-F1
#
_entry.id   AF-A0A1G8BU80-F1
#
_cell.length_a   1.000
_cell.length_b   1.000
_cell.length_c   1.000
_cell.angle_alpha   90.00
_cell.angle_beta   90.00
_cell.angle_gamma   90.00
#
_symmetry.space_group_name_H-M   'P 1'
#
loop_
_entity.id
_entity.type
_entity.pdbx_description
1 polymer ?
#
loop_
_entity_poly.entity_id
_entity_poly.type
_entity_poly.pdbx_seq_one_letter_code
_entity_poly.pdbx_strand_id
1 'polypeptide(L)'
;MDIHKVMQTGVHPPSSKGKETSRTSVSFTEIMDQRRHDKAYDRLTKMIEQIDDQGKVLSETRTVEELRKYKQLVKDFMKEAVDHGLNLEEKRGFNRRGRTKIYKVVEEVDRKLLELTNAVMEKEKKGIDILDKVGEIRGLLVNLYA
;
A
#
# COMPACT_ATOMS: atom_id res chain seq x y z
N MET A 1 30.44 38.20 -62.29
CA MET A 1 29.40 39.09 -61.75
C MET A 1 28.09 38.57 -62.29
N ASP A 2 27.49 37.55 -61.67
CA ASP A 2 26.58 37.67 -60.50
C ASP A 2 25.42 38.62 -60.86
N ILE A 3 24.13 38.29 -60.71
CA ILE A 3 23.49 37.82 -59.48
C ILE A 3 22.14 37.11 -59.82
N HIS A 4 21.98 35.94 -59.20
CA HIS A 4 20.82 35.17 -58.71
C HIS A 4 19.34 35.50 -59.04
N LYS A 5 18.75 34.47 -59.67
CA LYS A 5 17.44 33.79 -59.58
C LYS A 5 16.43 34.09 -58.42
N VAL A 6 15.16 34.11 -58.85
CA VAL A 6 13.84 33.81 -58.23
C VAL A 6 13.31 34.62 -57.04
N MET A 7 12.24 35.38 -57.31
CA MET A 7 11.16 35.70 -56.37
C MET A 7 10.21 34.50 -56.24
N GLN A 8 10.00 34.03 -55.01
CA GLN A 8 8.83 33.27 -54.59
C GLN A 8 7.80 34.26 -54.02
N THR A 9 6.51 34.08 -54.33
CA THR A 9 5.40 34.17 -53.35
C THR A 9 4.08 33.86 -54.04
N GLY A 10 3.25 33.03 -53.40
CA GLY A 10 1.83 32.90 -53.75
C GLY A 10 1.32 31.48 -53.84
N VAL A 11 1.19 30.78 -52.70
CA VAL A 11 0.24 29.66 -52.58
C VAL A 11 -0.50 29.83 -51.26
N HIS A 12 -1.81 30.07 -51.34
CA HIS A 12 -2.74 30.07 -50.21
C HIS A 12 -2.78 28.70 -49.53
N PRO A 13 -2.94 28.64 -48.20
CA PRO A 13 -3.45 27.43 -47.55
C PRO A 13 -4.98 27.51 -47.42
N PRO A 14 -5.69 26.44 -47.78
CA PRO A 14 -6.89 26.10 -47.03
C PRO A 14 -6.74 24.68 -46.49
N SER A 15 -6.93 24.51 -45.19
CA SER A 15 -7.88 23.51 -44.66
C SER A 15 -7.63 23.25 -43.18
N SER A 16 -8.70 23.48 -42.40
CA SER A 16 -9.08 22.80 -41.16
C SER A 16 -7.99 22.60 -40.09
N LYS A 17 -7.99 23.51 -39.11
CA LYS A 17 -7.64 23.17 -37.73
C LYS A 17 -8.66 22.13 -37.21
N GLY A 18 -8.40 20.85 -37.48
CA GLY A 18 -8.96 19.77 -36.69
C GLY A 18 -8.41 19.92 -35.28
N LYS A 19 -9.28 20.18 -34.31
CA LYS A 19 -8.98 19.92 -32.90
C LYS A 19 -8.72 18.42 -32.80
N GLU A 20 -7.47 18.01 -32.92
CA GLU A 20 -7.02 16.77 -32.29
C GLU A 20 -7.21 16.98 -30.80
N THR A 21 -8.34 16.48 -30.30
CA THR A 21 -8.47 16.11 -28.90
C THR A 21 -7.24 15.29 -28.56
N SER A 22 -6.32 15.88 -27.81
CA SER A 22 -5.17 15.20 -27.24
C SER A 22 -5.70 14.03 -26.41
N ARG A 23 -5.76 12.84 -27.01
CA ARG A 23 -5.87 11.61 -26.24
C ARG A 23 -4.57 11.57 -25.45
N THR A 24 -4.64 11.89 -24.16
CA THR A 24 -3.54 11.69 -23.22
C THR A 24 -3.11 10.24 -23.34
N SER A 25 -2.02 9.98 -24.07
CA SER A 25 -1.45 8.66 -24.21
C SER A 25 -0.77 8.34 -22.88
N VAL A 26 -1.36 7.42 -22.11
CA VAL A 26 -0.75 6.92 -20.88
C VAL A 26 0.63 6.34 -21.22
N SER A 27 1.66 6.77 -20.50
CA SER A 27 3.04 6.31 -20.74
C SER A 27 3.20 4.84 -20.33
N PHE A 28 4.08 4.09 -21.02
CA PHE A 28 4.46 2.73 -20.59
C PHE A 28 4.95 2.68 -19.14
N THR A 29 5.68 3.71 -18.70
CA THR A 29 6.17 3.82 -17.32
C THR A 29 5.03 3.91 -16.31
N GLU A 30 3.96 4.62 -16.66
CA GLU A 30 2.78 4.80 -15.82
C GLU A 30 1.98 3.51 -15.71
N ILE A 31 1.83 2.77 -16.82
CA ILE A 31 1.22 1.44 -16.83
C ILE A 31 2.01 0.47 -15.95
N MET A 32 3.34 0.46 -16.09
CA MET A 32 4.20 -0.44 -15.32
C MET A 32 4.13 -0.15 -13.82
N ASP A 33 4.10 1.12 -13.44
CA ASP A 33 3.97 1.55 -12.05
C ASP A 33 2.61 1.17 -11.46
N GLN A 34 1.53 1.35 -12.21
CA GLN A 34 0.20 0.91 -11.78
C GLN A 34 0.16 -0.61 -11.56
N ARG A 35 0.71 -1.40 -12.48
CA ARG A 35 0.79 -2.86 -12.34
C ARG A 35 1.59 -3.31 -11.11
N ARG A 36 2.67 -2.59 -10.77
CA ARG A 36 3.44 -2.86 -9.55
C ARG A 36 2.63 -2.59 -8.29
N HIS A 37 1.88 -1.48 -8.27
CA HIS A 37 0.98 -1.13 -7.17
C HIS A 37 -0.12 -2.17 -6.99
N ASP A 38 -0.83 -2.54 -8.07
CA ASP A 38 -1.89 -3.55 -8.02
C ASP A 38 -1.36 -4.88 -7.46
N LYS A 39 -0.19 -5.32 -7.92
CA LYS A 39 0.44 -6.56 -7.43
C LYS A 39 0.83 -6.48 -5.95
N ALA A 40 1.31 -5.33 -5.47
CA ALA A 40 1.65 -5.16 -4.07
C ALA A 40 0.39 -5.16 -3.19
N TYR A 41 -0.68 -4.50 -3.65
CA TYR A 41 -1.99 -4.53 -3.02
C TYR A 41 -2.52 -5.97 -2.89
N ASP A 42 -2.52 -6.75 -3.97
CA ASP A 42 -2.96 -8.15 -3.96
C ASP A 42 -2.17 -9.02 -2.97
N ARG A 43 -0.86 -8.77 -2.84
CA ARG A 43 -0.02 -9.47 -1.85
C ARG A 43 -0.43 -9.12 -0.42
N LEU A 44 -0.61 -7.83 -0.14
CA LEU A 44 -1.01 -7.35 1.18
C LEU A 44 -2.39 -7.87 1.58
N THR A 45 -3.34 -7.94 0.64
CA THR A 45 -4.65 -8.55 0.87
C THR A 45 -4.53 -10.02 1.28
N LYS A 46 -3.72 -10.81 0.57
CA LYS A 46 -3.49 -12.23 0.94
C LYS A 46 -2.84 -12.40 2.31
N MET A 47 -1.91 -11.52 2.65
CA MET A 47 -1.27 -11.54 3.97
C MET A 47 -2.27 -11.21 5.09
N ILE A 48 -3.21 -10.29 4.86
CA ILE A 48 -4.31 -10.02 5.80
C ILE A 48 -5.20 -11.24 5.97
N GLU A 49 -5.56 -11.94 4.90
CA GLU A 49 -6.36 -13.17 5.01
C GLU A 49 -5.65 -14.23 5.87
N GLN A 50 -4.34 -14.41 5.68
CA GLN A 50 -3.53 -15.31 6.50
C GLN A 50 -3.48 -14.87 7.97
N ILE A 51 -3.38 -13.57 8.24
CA ILE A 51 -3.42 -13.01 9.60
C ILE A 51 -4.79 -13.24 10.24
N ASP A 52 -5.87 -13.02 9.49
CA ASP A 52 -7.24 -13.22 9.98
C ASP A 52 -7.47 -14.69 10.36
N ASP A 53 -7.03 -15.64 9.52
CA ASP A 53 -7.17 -17.07 9.80
C ASP A 53 -6.31 -17.51 10.99
N GLN A 54 -5.06 -17.07 11.05
CA GLN A 54 -4.19 -17.36 12.20
C GLN A 54 -4.71 -16.71 13.49
N GLY A 55 -5.36 -15.55 13.39
CA GLY A 55 -6.00 -14.84 14.50
C GLY A 55 -7.17 -15.63 15.09
N LYS A 56 -8.00 -16.25 14.23
CA LYS A 56 -9.05 -17.17 14.68
C LYS A 56 -8.47 -18.35 15.44
N VAL A 57 -7.46 -19.03 14.87
CA VAL A 57 -6.78 -20.16 15.51
C VAL A 57 -6.18 -19.76 16.87
N LEU A 58 -5.56 -18.58 16.96
CA LEU A 58 -5.04 -18.04 18.21
C LEU A 58 -6.15 -17.81 19.25
N SER A 59 -7.29 -17.25 18.84
CA SER A 59 -8.42 -16.99 19.74
C SER A 59 -9.05 -18.26 20.32
N GLU A 60 -9.05 -19.35 19.55
CA GLU A 60 -9.57 -20.65 19.97
C GLU A 60 -8.60 -21.37 20.91
N THR A 61 -7.36 -21.53 20.45
CA THR A 61 -6.34 -22.37 21.11
C THR A 61 -5.59 -21.67 22.23
N ARG A 62 -5.36 -20.36 22.09
CA ARG A 62 -4.68 -19.49 23.07
C ARG A 62 -3.32 -20.01 23.52
N THR A 63 -2.56 -20.58 22.59
CA THR A 63 -1.21 -21.09 22.89
C THR A 63 -0.12 -20.09 22.51
N VAL A 64 1.03 -20.20 23.18
CA VAL A 64 2.23 -19.41 22.84
C VAL A 64 2.75 -19.73 21.44
N GLU A 65 2.54 -20.96 20.96
CA GLU A 65 2.92 -21.36 19.61
C GLU A 65 2.12 -20.58 18.56
N GLU A 66 0.80 -20.57 18.68
CA GLU A 66 -0.08 -19.84 17.75
C GLU A 66 0.14 -18.32 17.85
N LEU A 67 0.46 -17.81 19.04
CA LEU A 67 0.83 -16.41 19.21
C LEU A 67 2.10 -16.06 18.43
N ARG A 68 3.12 -16.93 18.45
CA ARG A 68 4.35 -16.72 17.68
C ARG A 68 4.09 -16.70 16.19
N LYS A 69 3.27 -17.63 15.68
CA LYS A 69 2.86 -17.67 14.26
C LYS A 69 2.13 -16.38 13.86
N TYR A 70 1.16 -15.96 14.67
CA TYR A 70 0.43 -14.71 14.46
C TYR A 70 1.37 -13.49 14.42
N LYS A 71 2.25 -13.33 15.42
CA LYS A 71 3.21 -12.22 15.49
C LYS A 71 4.16 -12.20 14.29
N GLN A 72 4.54 -13.37 13.78
CA GLN A 72 5.41 -13.48 12.61
C GLN A 72 4.69 -12.99 11.35
N LEU A 73 3.45 -13.40 11.12
CA LEU A 73 2.65 -12.92 9.98
C LEU A 73 2.43 -11.41 10.02
N VAL A 74 2.10 -10.86 11.19
CA VAL A 74 1.94 -9.41 11.38
C VAL A 74 3.25 -8.68 11.08
N LYS A 75 4.40 -9.19 11.56
CA LYS A 75 5.71 -8.60 11.29
C LYS A 75 6.04 -8.58 9.79
N ASP A 76 5.81 -9.69 9.10
CA ASP A 76 6.08 -9.79 7.66
C ASP A 76 5.18 -8.84 6.87
N PHE A 77 3.91 -8.74 7.25
CA PHE A 77 2.97 -7.78 6.66
C PHE A 77 3.45 -6.33 6.87
N MET A 78 3.83 -5.96 8.09
CA MET A 78 4.28 -4.60 8.40
C MET A 78 5.51 -4.21 7.57
N LYS A 79 6.42 -5.15 7.33
CA LYS A 79 7.58 -4.93 6.47
C LYS A 79 7.16 -4.61 5.04
N GLU A 80 6.34 -5.46 4.42
CA GLU A 80 5.85 -5.23 3.05
C GLU A 80 5.04 -3.93 2.93
N ALA A 81 4.18 -3.65 3.91
CA ALA A 81 3.30 -2.48 3.89
C ALA A 81 4.07 -1.16 4.08
N VAL A 82 5.06 -1.11 4.98
CA VAL A 82 5.93 0.06 5.15
C VAL A 82 6.79 0.28 3.91
N ASP A 83 7.41 -0.77 3.38
CA ASP A 83 8.23 -0.68 2.17
C ASP A 83 7.38 -0.17 1.00
N HIS A 84 6.16 -0.68 0.82
CA HIS A 84 5.25 -0.19 -0.22
C HIS A 84 4.79 1.25 0.03
N GLY A 85 4.36 1.59 1.25
CA GLY A 85 3.83 2.90 1.61
C GLY A 85 4.86 4.02 1.47
N LEU A 86 6.12 3.77 1.88
CA LEU A 86 7.21 4.73 1.72
C LEU A 86 7.53 4.98 0.23
N ASN A 87 7.55 3.93 -0.59
CA ASN A 87 7.73 4.06 -2.04
C ASN A 87 6.61 4.88 -2.70
N LEU A 88 5.38 4.78 -2.19
CA LEU A 88 4.23 5.53 -2.70
C LEU A 88 4.28 7.01 -2.30
N GLU A 89 4.68 7.29 -1.06
CA GLU A 89 4.88 8.65 -0.55
C GLU A 89 5.92 9.41 -1.38
N GLU A 90 7.05 8.77 -1.71
CA GLU A 90 8.13 9.34 -2.53
C GLU A 90 7.62 9.72 -3.94
N LYS A 91 6.80 8.85 -4.55
CA LYS A 91 6.24 9.10 -5.90
C LYS A 91 5.18 10.19 -5.93
N ARG A 92 4.33 10.27 -4.91
CA ARG A 92 3.21 11.23 -4.85
C ARG A 92 3.60 12.59 -4.24
N GLY A 93 4.84 12.74 -3.77
CA GLY A 93 5.33 13.98 -3.17
C GLY A 93 4.63 14.33 -1.85
N PHE A 94 4.16 13.33 -1.10
CA PHE A 94 3.52 13.58 0.18
C PHE A 94 4.54 14.10 1.21
N ASN A 95 4.14 15.15 1.94
CA ASN A 95 4.98 15.82 2.93
C ASN A 95 5.41 14.88 4.07
N ARG A 96 6.49 15.26 4.78
CA ARG A 96 7.05 14.63 6.01
C ARG A 96 6.02 14.07 7.03
N ARG A 97 4.78 14.56 7.01
CA ARG A 97 3.63 14.14 7.82
C ARG A 97 3.13 12.73 7.50
N GLY A 98 3.24 12.26 6.25
CA GLY A 98 2.76 10.93 5.86
C GLY A 98 3.62 9.81 6.44
N ARG A 99 4.95 9.92 6.31
CA ARG A 99 5.93 9.08 7.03
C ARG A 99 5.69 9.05 8.55
N THR A 100 5.42 10.21 9.17
CA THR A 100 5.08 10.27 10.61
C THR A 100 3.82 9.47 10.93
N LYS A 101 2.79 9.48 10.07
CA LYS A 101 1.58 8.69 10.26
C LYS A 101 1.87 7.20 10.18
N ILE A 102 2.68 6.75 9.20
CA ILE A 102 3.08 5.34 9.08
C ILE A 102 3.79 4.87 10.34
N TYR A 103 4.80 5.61 10.82
CA TYR A 103 5.54 5.23 12.04
C TYR A 103 4.64 5.18 13.27
N LYS A 104 3.69 6.11 13.41
CA LYS A 104 2.70 6.04 14.49
C LYS A 104 1.87 4.76 14.43
N VAL A 105 1.40 4.35 13.26
CA VAL A 105 0.64 3.09 13.15
C VAL A 105 1.53 1.89 13.49
N VAL A 106 2.81 1.90 13.10
CA VAL A 106 3.77 0.84 13.47
C VAL A 106 3.90 0.73 15.00
N GLU A 107 4.08 1.85 15.69
CA GLU A 107 4.18 1.91 17.16
C GLU A 107 2.88 1.40 17.83
N GLU A 108 1.72 1.78 17.29
CA GLU A 108 0.41 1.33 17.76
C GLU A 108 0.25 -0.19 17.60
N VAL A 109 0.63 -0.75 16.45
CA VAL A 109 0.59 -2.20 16.20
C VAL A 109 1.48 -2.94 17.19
N ASP A 110 2.71 -2.48 17.42
CA ASP A 110 3.62 -3.10 18.38
C ASP A 110 3.03 -3.12 19.79
N ARG A 111 2.46 -1.99 20.25
CA ARG A 111 1.78 -1.92 21.54
C ARG A 111 0.62 -2.92 21.63
N LYS A 112 -0.17 -3.07 20.57
CA LYS A 112 -1.28 -4.04 20.53
C LYS A 112 -0.80 -5.48 20.54
N LEU A 113 0.34 -5.80 19.92
CA LEU A 113 0.94 -7.13 20.01
C LEU A 113 1.45 -7.43 21.43
N LEU A 114 1.91 -6.43 22.18
CA LEU A 114 2.25 -6.59 23.59
C LEU A 114 1.00 -6.84 24.46
N GLU A 115 -0.06 -6.05 24.26
CA GLU A 115 -1.36 -6.27 24.92
C GLU A 115 -1.88 -7.70 24.66
N LEU A 116 -1.84 -8.14 23.41
CA LEU A 116 -2.23 -9.49 23.01
C LEU A 116 -1.34 -10.56 23.67
N THR A 117 -0.03 -10.32 23.73
CA THR A 117 0.92 -11.24 24.38
C THR A 117 0.54 -11.43 25.85
N ASN A 118 0.28 -10.35 26.58
CA ASN A 118 -0.12 -10.41 27.98
C ASN A 118 -1.45 -11.16 28.14
N ALA A 119 -2.44 -10.89 27.28
CA ALA A 119 -3.73 -11.55 27.32
C ALA A 119 -3.64 -13.07 27.08
N VAL A 120 -2.74 -13.53 26.22
CA VAL A 120 -2.51 -14.98 26.00
C VAL A 120 -1.79 -15.62 27.20
N MET A 121 -0.91 -14.89 27.88
CA MET A 121 -0.20 -15.40 29.06
C MET A 121 -1.11 -15.47 30.30
N GLU A 122 -2.14 -14.62 30.36
CA GLU A 122 -3.19 -14.67 31.36
C GLU A 122 -4.16 -15.84 31.07
N LYS A 123 -3.94 -16.97 31.76
CA LYS A 123 -4.69 -18.22 31.54
C LYS A 123 -6.22 -18.12 31.74
N GLU A 124 -6.72 -17.06 32.37
CA GLU A 124 -8.14 -16.82 32.63
C GLU A 124 -8.86 -16.05 31.52
N LYS A 125 -8.13 -15.53 30.51
CA LYS A 125 -8.74 -14.73 29.44
C LYS A 125 -9.62 -15.56 28.51
N LYS A 126 -10.76 -14.98 28.14
CA LYS A 126 -11.73 -15.61 27.25
C LYS A 126 -11.24 -15.45 25.81
N GLY A 127 -11.59 -16.40 24.94
CA GLY A 127 -11.27 -16.32 23.51
C GLY A 127 -11.81 -15.05 22.84
N ILE A 128 -12.93 -14.50 23.32
CA ILE A 128 -13.49 -13.24 22.84
C ILE A 128 -12.55 -12.05 23.07
N ASP A 129 -11.88 -11.99 24.22
CA ASP A 129 -10.92 -10.90 24.52
C ASP A 129 -9.73 -10.93 23.55
N ILE A 130 -9.29 -12.15 23.19
CA ILE A 130 -8.21 -12.36 22.22
C ILE A 130 -8.68 -11.96 20.82
N LEU A 131 -9.90 -12.33 20.45
CA LEU A 131 -10.48 -11.99 19.15
C LEU A 131 -10.64 -10.48 18.98
N ASP A 132 -11.06 -9.77 20.03
CA ASP A 132 -11.15 -8.31 20.03
C ASP A 132 -9.77 -7.67 19.76
N LYS A 133 -8.72 -8.17 20.43
CA LYS A 133 -7.35 -7.69 20.22
C LYS A 133 -6.82 -7.98 18.81
N VAL A 134 -7.11 -9.16 18.28
CA VAL A 134 -6.81 -9.51 16.88
C VAL A 134 -7.53 -8.55 15.93
N GLY A 135 -8.80 -8.23 16.18
CA GLY A 135 -9.59 -7.29 15.38
C GLY A 135 -9.05 -5.85 15.42
N GLU A 136 -8.64 -5.38 16.60
CA GLU A 136 -7.96 -4.08 16.76
C GLU A 136 -6.68 -4.01 15.90
N ILE A 137 -5.84 -5.06 15.98
CA ILE A 137 -4.61 -5.16 15.18
C ILE A 137 -4.96 -5.16 13.69
N ARG A 138 -5.89 -6.00 13.24
CA ARG A 138 -6.33 -6.04 11.83
C ARG A 138 -6.75 -4.66 11.33
N GLY A 139 -7.53 -3.91 12.11
CA GLY A 139 -7.96 -2.56 11.76
C GLY A 139 -6.77 -1.61 11.53
N LEU A 140 -5.75 -1.67 12.38
CA LEU A 140 -4.52 -0.91 12.21
C LEU A 140 -3.75 -1.32 10.94
N LEU A 141 -3.69 -2.61 10.64
CA LEU A 141 -3.00 -3.13 9.46
C LEU A 141 -3.66 -2.68 8.16
N VAL A 142 -5.00 -2.73 8.08
CA VAL A 142 -5.75 -2.25 6.91
C VAL A 142 -5.49 -0.77 6.64
N ASN A 143 -5.39 0.04 7.69
CA ASN A 143 -5.09 1.48 7.56
C ASN A 143 -3.69 1.79 7.00
N LEU A 144 -2.79 0.80 6.88
CA LEU A 144 -1.42 1.02 6.42
C LEU A 144 -1.26 0.99 4.90
N TYR A 145 -2.14 0.28 4.19
CA TYR A 145 -2.06 0.08 2.73
C TYR A 145 -3.33 0.48 1.98
N ALA A 146 -4.40 0.82 2.71
CA ALA A 146 -5.61 1.43 2.16
C ALA A 146 -5.42 2.92 1.82
#